data_AF-A0A2U3F5C4-F1
#
_entry.id   AF-A0A2U3F5C4-F1
#
_cell.length_a   1.000
_cell.length_b   1.000
_cell.length_c   1.000
_cell.angle_alpha   90.00
_cell.angle_beta   90.00
_cell.angle_gamma   90.00
#
_symmetry.space_group_name_H-M   'P 1'
#
loop_
_entity.id
_entity.type
_entity.pdbx_description
1 polymer ?
#
loop_
_entity_poly.entity_id
_entity_poly.type
_entity_poly.pdbx_seq_one_letter_code
_entity_poly.pdbx_strand_id
1 'polypeptide(L)' 'MPKKVMSASGMPVQVPSMEDIEGSGYTLPAATATTLGGVKQGDAVADSVATDAAGVVADLNTLLASLRKSGIIPE' A
#
# COMPACT_ATOMS: atom_id res chain seq x y z
N MET A 1 -10.70 7.82 -25.08
CA MET A 1 -11.85 7.68 -26.01
C MET A 1 -12.25 6.21 -26.04
N PRO A 2 -13.52 5.86 -25.77
CA PRO A 2 -13.94 4.46 -25.85
C PRO A 2 -13.74 3.94 -27.27
N LYS A 3 -13.04 2.80 -27.42
CA LYS A 3 -12.89 2.15 -28.72
C LYS A 3 -14.24 1.48 -29.05
N LYS A 4 -14.82 1.83 -30.19
CA LYS A 4 -16.03 1.18 -30.71
C LYS A 4 -15.58 0.02 -31.62
N VAL A 5 -16.12 -1.17 -31.41
CA VAL A 5 -15.97 -2.33 -32.31
C VAL A 5 -17.31 -2.59 -32.99
N MET A 6 -17.32 -3.26 -34.14
CA MET A 6 -18.57 -3.62 -34.85
C MET A 6 -18.89 -5.09 -34.58
N SER A 7 -20.14 -5.42 -34.30
CA SER A 7 -20.60 -6.82 -34.21
C SER A 7 -20.61 -7.50 -35.59
N ALA A 8 -20.65 -8.83 -35.61
CA ALA A 8 -20.85 -9.59 -36.84
C ALA A 8 -22.19 -9.26 -37.56
N SER A 9 -23.16 -8.70 -36.83
CA SER A 9 -24.43 -8.19 -37.38
C SER A 9 -24.37 -6.75 -37.87
N GLY A 10 -23.19 -6.10 -37.85
CA GLY A 10 -23.00 -4.74 -38.36
C GLY A 10 -23.46 -3.61 -37.44
N MET A 11 -23.77 -3.91 -36.17
CA MET A 11 -24.14 -2.91 -35.16
C MET A 11 -22.93 -2.50 -34.32
N PRO A 12 -22.80 -1.23 -33.92
CA PRO A 12 -21.71 -0.80 -33.05
C PRO A 12 -21.84 -1.39 -31.65
N VAL A 13 -20.74 -1.95 -31.12
CA VAL A 13 -20.61 -2.49 -29.76
C VAL A 13 -19.52 -1.70 -29.03
N GLN A 14 -19.78 -1.39 -27.75
CA GLN A 14 -18.80 -0.76 -26.87
C GLN A 14 -17.80 -1.81 -26.37
N VAL A 15 -16.49 -1.53 -26.48
CA VAL A 15 -15.47 -2.37 -25.82
C VAL A 15 -15.58 -2.16 -24.32
N PRO A 16 -15.75 -3.22 -23.50
CA PRO A 16 -15.73 -3.11 -22.06
C PRO A 16 -14.42 -2.46 -21.58
N SER A 17 -14.55 -1.45 -20.74
CA SER A 17 -13.47 -0.92 -19.91
C SER A 17 -13.29 -1.81 -18.68
N MET A 18 -12.22 -1.57 -17.90
CA MET A 18 -12.09 -2.32 -16.64
C MET A 18 -13.29 -2.07 -15.73
N GLU A 19 -13.83 -0.84 -15.70
CA GLU A 19 -15.01 -0.45 -14.92
C GLU A 19 -16.27 -1.28 -15.22
N ASP A 20 -16.36 -1.91 -16.41
CA ASP A 20 -17.49 -2.75 -16.82
C ASP A 20 -17.40 -4.21 -16.31
N ILE A 21 -16.29 -4.58 -15.66
CA ILE A 21 -16.10 -5.91 -15.05
C ILE A 21 -16.47 -5.80 -13.56
N GLU A 22 -17.47 -6.55 -13.11
CA GLU A 22 -17.79 -6.65 -11.67
C GLU A 22 -16.57 -7.21 -10.90
N GLY A 23 -16.08 -6.44 -9.90
CA GLY A 23 -14.88 -6.79 -9.12
C GLY A 23 -13.54 -6.30 -9.69
N SER A 24 -13.56 -5.47 -10.73
CA SER A 24 -12.35 -4.91 -11.33
C SER A 24 -11.76 -3.76 -10.52
N GLY A 25 -10.52 -3.96 -10.07
CA GLY A 25 -9.71 -2.89 -9.49
C GLY A 25 -9.81 -2.78 -7.97
N TYR A 26 -9.51 -3.87 -7.26
CA TYR A 26 -9.16 -3.75 -5.85
C TYR A 26 -7.92 -2.85 -5.72
N THR A 27 -8.09 -1.69 -5.11
CA THR A 27 -6.98 -0.85 -4.66
C THR A 27 -6.75 -1.17 -3.19
N LEU A 28 -5.56 -1.67 -2.86
CA LEU A 28 -5.17 -1.95 -1.48
C LEU A 28 -5.17 -0.65 -0.66
N PRO A 29 -6.07 -0.47 0.32
CA PRO A 29 -6.06 0.72 1.16
C PRO A 29 -4.86 0.67 2.12
N ALA A 30 -4.43 1.84 2.60
CA ALA A 30 -3.50 1.90 3.72
C ALA A 30 -4.17 1.34 4.99
N ALA A 31 -3.39 0.66 5.82
CA ALA A 31 -3.87 0.20 7.13
C ALA A 31 -4.28 1.39 8.01
N THR A 32 -5.36 1.23 8.77
CA THR A 32 -5.77 2.17 9.82
C THR A 32 -6.00 1.43 11.13
N ALA A 33 -6.18 2.15 12.24
CA ALA A 33 -6.50 1.55 13.53
C ALA A 33 -7.81 0.73 13.55
N THR A 34 -8.68 0.92 12.57
CA THR A 34 -10.02 0.28 12.52
C THR A 34 -10.28 -0.50 11.24
N THR A 35 -9.35 -0.51 10.27
CA THR A 35 -9.54 -1.14 8.96
C THR A 35 -8.25 -1.82 8.51
N LEU A 36 -8.36 -3.08 8.11
CA LEU A 36 -7.25 -3.83 7.52
C LEU A 36 -6.82 -3.17 6.19
N GLY A 37 -5.52 -3.06 6.00
CA GLY A 37 -4.92 -2.50 4.80
C GLY A 37 -3.44 -2.85 4.70
N GLY A 38 -2.80 -2.37 3.64
CA GLY A 38 -1.37 -2.56 3.41
C GLY A 38 -0.49 -1.60 4.21
N VAL A 39 0.73 -2.05 4.50
CA VAL A 39 1.85 -1.24 4.97
C VAL A 39 3.00 -1.36 3.99
N LYS A 40 3.92 -0.40 4.00
CA LYS A 40 5.18 -0.54 3.27
C LYS A 40 6.19 -1.30 4.12
N GLN A 41 7.20 -1.88 3.48
CA GLN A 41 8.35 -2.38 4.21
C GLN A 41 9.09 -1.21 4.87
N GLY A 42 9.47 -1.37 6.15
CA GLY A 42 10.30 -0.42 6.87
C GLY A 42 11.74 -0.39 6.35
N ASP A 43 12.44 0.70 6.65
CA ASP A 43 13.88 0.78 6.40
C ASP A 43 14.61 -0.23 7.29
N ALA A 44 15.74 -0.76 6.81
CA ALA A 44 16.59 -1.64 7.60
C ALA A 44 17.11 -0.91 8.85
N VAL A 45 16.89 -1.49 10.01
CA VAL A 45 17.44 -1.02 11.31
C VAL A 45 18.48 -2.04 11.73
N ALA A 46 19.70 -1.58 12.02
CA ALA A 46 20.78 -2.46 12.47
C ALA A 46 20.48 -3.02 13.88
N ASP A 47 21.05 -4.17 14.19
CA ASP A 47 20.98 -4.73 15.53
C ASP A 47 21.64 -3.78 16.54
N SER A 48 21.01 -3.63 17.71
CA SER A 48 21.55 -2.79 18.78
C SER A 48 22.85 -3.40 19.32
N VAL A 49 23.87 -2.56 19.42
CA VAL A 49 25.16 -2.87 20.07
C VAL A 49 25.39 -1.98 21.29
N ALA A 50 24.33 -1.33 21.78
CA ALA A 50 24.39 -0.42 22.90
C ALA A 50 24.81 -1.14 24.19
N THR A 51 25.74 -0.54 24.93
CA THR A 51 26.23 -1.04 26.22
C THR A 51 25.67 -0.28 27.41
N ASP A 52 24.84 0.74 27.16
CA ASP A 52 24.19 1.56 28.16
C ASP A 52 22.75 1.90 27.78
N ALA A 53 22.00 2.48 28.74
CA ALA A 53 20.61 2.83 28.54
C ALA A 53 20.42 3.95 27.51
N ALA A 54 21.38 4.86 27.36
CA ALA A 54 21.27 5.97 26.42
C ALA A 54 21.34 5.48 24.97
N GLY A 55 22.25 4.55 24.67
CA GLY A 55 22.34 3.88 23.37
C GLY A 55 21.07 3.10 23.04
N VAL A 56 20.52 2.35 24.00
CA VAL A 56 19.25 1.62 23.78
C VAL A 56 18.10 2.58 23.46
N VAL A 57 18.01 3.72 24.14
CA VAL A 57 16.97 4.73 23.84
C VAL A 57 17.15 5.31 22.44
N ALA A 58 18.39 5.53 21.98
CA ALA A 58 18.65 6.01 20.63
C ALA A 58 18.24 4.99 19.56
N ASP A 59 18.62 3.72 19.76
CA ASP A 59 18.28 2.63 18.84
C ASP A 59 16.76 2.39 18.79
N LEU A 60 16.09 2.45 19.95
CA LEU A 60 14.63 2.35 20.03
C LEU A 60 13.95 3.49 19.26
N ASN A 61 14.39 4.72 19.44
CA ASN A 61 13.82 5.85 18.69
C ASN A 61 14.05 5.73 17.18
N THR A 62 15.17 5.16 16.76
CA THR A 62 15.46 4.85 15.35
C THR A 62 14.47 3.81 14.80
N LEU A 63 14.19 2.74 15.56
CA LEU A 63 13.19 1.75 15.19
C LEU A 63 11.79 2.39 15.08
N LEU A 64 11.38 3.16 16.09
CA LEU A 64 10.08 3.84 16.09
C LEU A 64 9.93 4.78 14.89
N ALA A 65 10.99 5.48 14.49
CA ALA A 65 10.98 6.31 13.30
C ALA A 65 10.78 5.49 12.01
N SER A 66 11.45 4.34 11.87
CA SER A 66 11.27 3.43 10.72
C SER A 66 9.83 2.89 10.64
N LEU A 67 9.23 2.55 11.79
CA LEU A 67 7.85 2.05 11.85
C LEU A 67 6.81 3.13 11.52
N ARG A 68 7.01 4.38 11.96
CA ARG A 68 6.15 5.52 11.58
C ARG A 68 6.22 5.80 10.08
N LYS A 69 7.43 5.86 9.53
CA LYS A 69 7.67 6.13 8.10
C LYS A 69 7.04 5.07 7.18
N SER A 70 6.97 3.82 7.64
CA SER A 70 6.36 2.70 6.89
C SER A 70 4.85 2.56 7.09
N GLY A 71 4.25 3.36 7.96
CA GLY A 71 2.81 3.36 8.25
C GLY A 71 2.36 2.18 9.12
N ILE A 72 3.28 1.55 9.87
CA ILE A 72 2.96 0.43 10.77
C ILE A 72 2.37 0.95 12.09
N ILE A 73 2.87 2.09 12.58
CA ILE A 73 2.35 2.81 13.74
C ILE A 73 2.02 4.25 13.34
N PRO A 74 1.05 4.91 14.00
CA PRO A 74 0.76 6.32 13.74
C PRO A 74 1.95 7.22 14.10
N GLU A 75 2.03 8.40 13.47
CA GLU A 75 2.99 9.43 13.86
C GLU A 75 2.80 9.88 15.31
#